data_AF-A0A955XZR8-F1
#
_entry.id   AF-A0A955XZR8-F1
#
_cell.length_a   1.000
_cell.length_b   1.000
_cell.length_c   1.000
_cell.angle_alpha   90.00
_cell.angle_beta   90.00
_cell.angle_gamma   90.00
#
_symmetry.space_group_name_H-M   'P 1'
#
loop_
_entity.id
_entity.type
_entity.pdbx_description
1 polymer ?
#
loop_
_entity_poly.entity_id
_entity_poly.type
_entity_poly.pdbx_seq_one_letter_code
_entity_poly.pdbx_strand_id
1 'polypeptide(L)'
;MRWLLPLVLLGCPIPSSRDPRVPDRVRDHAEACAEVLGPIPAVDCREGVRVQITADGEAVGGPVARCDAPSMLAGQCNPYSRVGRIPGQLADGSENPDVDFVFICRVEKDIEGDGPYGIVAMIGHDRATGGTCYFQASDDLAPRQVFPSPQRIPRTAPSVEDWVWQPPEQVAAQDCNT
;
A
#
# COMPACT_ATOMS: atom_id res chain seq x y z
N MET A 1 -56.35 -8.92 0.40
CA MET A 1 -55.37 -8.86 -0.70
C MET A 1 -54.12 -8.16 -0.19
N ARG A 2 -53.03 -8.92 -0.01
CA ARG A 2 -51.78 -8.45 0.60
C ARG A 2 -50.81 -8.15 -0.55
N TRP A 3 -50.43 -6.89 -0.71
CA TRP A 3 -49.48 -6.45 -1.73
C TRP A 3 -48.06 -6.80 -1.29
N LEU A 4 -47.32 -7.54 -2.11
CA LEU A 4 -45.88 -7.77 -1.97
C LEU A 4 -45.17 -6.68 -2.77
N LEU A 5 -44.47 -5.77 -2.08
CA LEU A 5 -43.49 -4.87 -2.68
C LEU A 5 -42.17 -5.63 -2.86
N PRO A 6 -41.53 -5.63 -4.04
CA PRO A 6 -40.24 -6.26 -4.23
C PRO A 6 -39.17 -5.36 -3.60
N LEU A 7 -38.38 -5.95 -2.71
CA LEU A 7 -37.19 -5.33 -2.14
C LEU A 7 -36.12 -5.29 -3.25
N VAL A 8 -35.96 -4.13 -3.88
CA VAL A 8 -34.85 -3.90 -4.82
C VAL A 8 -33.58 -3.78 -3.99
N LEU A 9 -32.75 -4.82 -4.00
CA LEU A 9 -31.40 -4.80 -3.46
C LEU A 9 -30.56 -3.87 -4.36
N LEU A 10 -30.48 -2.60 -3.98
CA LEU A 10 -29.47 -1.68 -4.49
C LEU A 10 -28.10 -2.15 -3.99
N GLY A 11 -27.46 -3.03 -4.77
CA GLY A 11 -26.06 -3.37 -4.56
C GLY A 11 -25.21 -2.10 -4.69
N CYS A 12 -24.33 -1.86 -3.73
CA CYS A 12 -23.33 -0.80 -3.81
C CYS A 12 -22.38 -1.14 -4.97
N PRO A 13 -22.32 -0.36 -6.06
CA PRO A 13 -21.44 -0.69 -7.17
C PRO A 13 -19.98 -0.56 -6.71
N ILE A 14 -19.23 -1.65 -6.73
CA ILE A 14 -17.78 -1.63 -6.55
C ILE A 14 -17.20 -0.84 -7.73
N PRO A 15 -16.47 0.26 -7.51
CA PRO A 15 -15.89 1.04 -8.58
C PRO A 15 -14.98 0.15 -9.43
N SER A 16 -15.24 0.12 -10.73
CA SER A 16 -14.45 -0.63 -11.71
C SER A 16 -13.03 -0.06 -11.78
N SER A 17 -12.04 -0.95 -11.93
CA SER A 17 -10.65 -0.57 -12.21
C SER A 17 -10.48 0.24 -13.50
N ARG A 18 -11.52 0.34 -14.36
CA ARG A 18 -11.53 1.14 -15.59
C ARG A 18 -12.11 2.55 -15.45
N ASP A 19 -12.37 3.03 -14.22
CA ASP A 19 -12.89 4.39 -14.00
C ASP A 19 -11.79 5.44 -14.22
N PRO A 20 -11.94 6.37 -15.19
CA PRO A 20 -10.95 7.43 -15.45
C PRO A 20 -10.80 8.43 -14.29
N ARG A 21 -11.57 8.30 -13.21
CA ARG A 21 -11.51 9.11 -11.97
C ARG A 21 -10.80 8.43 -10.80
N VAL A 22 -10.37 7.15 -10.93
CA VAL A 22 -9.31 6.58 -10.04
C VAL A 22 -8.18 7.59 -9.78
N PRO A 23 -7.72 8.33 -10.79
CA PRO A 23 -6.63 9.27 -10.65
C PRO A 23 -6.79 10.37 -9.65
N ASP A 24 -7.89 11.07 -9.84
CA ASP A 24 -8.25 12.21 -9.04
C ASP A 24 -8.49 11.73 -7.63
N ARG A 25 -9.16 10.60 -7.42
CA ARG A 25 -9.41 10.06 -6.08
C ARG A 25 -8.14 9.73 -5.30
N VAL A 26 -7.15 9.11 -5.94
CA VAL A 26 -5.85 8.82 -5.29
C VAL A 26 -5.16 10.14 -4.91
N ARG A 27 -5.12 11.09 -5.85
CA ARG A 27 -4.44 12.36 -5.62
C ARG A 27 -5.17 13.22 -4.59
N ASP A 28 -6.49 13.30 -4.65
CA ASP A 28 -7.32 14.05 -3.72
C ASP A 28 -7.18 13.48 -2.30
N HIS A 29 -7.12 12.15 -2.15
CA HIS A 29 -6.77 11.52 -0.88
C HIS A 29 -5.36 11.88 -0.42
N ALA A 30 -4.36 11.85 -1.31
CA ALA A 30 -2.98 12.23 -0.99
C ALA A 30 -2.84 13.71 -0.62
N GLU A 31 -3.60 14.61 -1.26
CA GLU A 31 -3.67 16.03 -0.94
C GLU A 31 -4.32 16.24 0.44
N ALA A 32 -5.44 15.58 0.73
CA ALA A 32 -6.07 15.63 2.06
C ALA A 32 -5.15 15.09 3.17
N CYS A 33 -4.42 14.03 2.91
CA CYS A 33 -3.42 13.49 3.83
C CYS A 33 -2.26 14.45 4.07
N ALA A 34 -1.85 15.21 3.05
CA ALA A 34 -0.72 16.12 3.18
C ALA A 34 -1.03 17.36 4.03
N GLU A 35 -2.30 17.76 4.12
CA GLU A 35 -2.74 18.80 5.06
C GLU A 35 -2.52 18.40 6.53
N VAL A 36 -2.45 17.09 6.80
CA VAL A 36 -2.26 16.54 8.16
C VAL A 36 -0.82 16.11 8.39
N LEU A 37 -0.20 15.46 7.40
CA LEU A 37 1.09 14.79 7.54
C LEU A 37 2.26 15.54 6.89
N GLY A 38 2.00 16.62 6.15
CA GLY A 38 2.98 17.23 5.25
C GLY A 38 3.16 16.43 3.96
N PRO A 39 4.18 16.75 3.14
CA PRO A 39 4.39 16.11 1.85
C PRO A 39 4.49 14.58 1.97
N ILE A 40 3.74 13.86 1.12
CA ILE A 40 3.73 12.40 1.11
C ILE A 40 4.96 11.90 0.33
N PRO A 41 5.83 11.06 0.91
CA PRO A 41 7.07 10.65 0.28
C PRO A 41 6.85 9.66 -0.87
N ALA A 42 7.88 9.53 -1.71
CA ALA A 42 8.05 8.35 -2.56
C ALA A 42 8.63 7.20 -1.71
N VAL A 43 8.42 5.96 -2.13
CA VAL A 43 8.98 4.77 -1.47
C VAL A 43 10.02 4.13 -2.38
N ASP A 44 11.25 3.99 -1.89
CA ASP A 44 12.27 3.13 -2.49
C ASP A 44 12.45 1.90 -1.60
N CYS A 45 12.07 0.74 -2.10
CA CYS A 45 12.11 -0.49 -1.33
C CYS A 45 13.52 -0.87 -0.88
N ARG A 46 14.58 -0.40 -1.57
CA ARG A 46 15.97 -0.70 -1.24
C ARG A 46 16.43 -0.02 0.05
N GLU A 47 15.78 1.09 0.42
CA GLU A 47 16.03 1.82 1.67
C GLU A 47 15.41 1.11 2.89
N GLY A 48 14.52 0.15 2.67
CA GLY A 48 13.97 -0.70 3.72
C GLY A 48 14.96 -1.79 4.15
N VAL A 49 14.83 -2.26 5.39
CA VAL A 49 15.55 -3.44 5.88
C VAL A 49 14.81 -4.72 5.50
N ARG A 50 15.54 -5.81 5.26
CA ARG A 50 14.91 -7.12 5.00
C ARG A 50 14.15 -7.59 6.23
N VAL A 51 12.93 -8.06 6.01
CA VAL A 51 12.16 -8.81 7.00
C VAL A 51 12.85 -10.15 7.21
N GLN A 52 13.30 -10.41 8.42
CA GLN A 52 13.95 -11.66 8.75
C GLN A 52 12.92 -12.78 8.84
N ILE A 53 13.10 -13.81 8.02
CA ILE A 53 12.35 -15.06 8.13
C ILE A 53 13.16 -16.05 8.96
N THR A 54 12.48 -16.78 9.83
CA THR A 54 13.04 -17.82 10.68
C THR A 54 12.33 -19.15 10.44
N ALA A 55 13.05 -20.25 10.50
CA ALA A 55 12.50 -21.60 10.49
C ALA A 55 13.25 -22.43 11.52
N ASP A 56 12.50 -23.07 12.43
CA ASP A 56 13.05 -23.85 13.54
C ASP A 56 14.01 -23.02 14.42
N GLY A 57 13.75 -21.71 14.55
CA GLY A 57 14.56 -20.77 15.32
C GLY A 57 15.80 -20.23 14.60
N GLU A 58 16.09 -20.66 13.37
CA GLU A 58 17.24 -20.22 12.60
C GLU A 58 16.86 -19.25 11.47
N ALA A 59 17.71 -18.25 11.21
CA ALA A 59 17.48 -17.28 10.15
C ALA A 59 17.63 -17.95 8.78
N VAL A 60 16.64 -17.77 7.91
CA VAL A 60 16.67 -18.27 6.53
C VAL A 60 16.81 -17.13 5.53
N GLY A 61 17.71 -17.31 4.57
CA GLY A 61 18.04 -16.30 3.56
C GLY A 61 17.21 -16.38 2.27
N GLY A 62 16.22 -17.27 2.21
CA GLY A 62 15.46 -17.51 0.98
C GLY A 62 14.17 -18.30 1.17
N PRO A 63 13.55 -18.75 0.07
CA PRO A 63 12.26 -19.42 0.09
C PRO A 63 12.28 -20.70 0.92
N VAL A 64 11.29 -20.83 1.79
CA VAL A 64 11.06 -22.01 2.62
C VAL A 64 9.57 -22.35 2.64
N ALA A 65 9.24 -23.63 2.74
CA ALA A 65 7.85 -24.08 2.77
C ALA A 65 7.15 -23.79 4.11
N ARG A 66 7.91 -23.71 5.21
CA ARG A 66 7.42 -23.40 6.56
C ARG A 66 8.42 -22.49 7.26
N CYS A 67 7.90 -21.60 8.10
CA CYS A 67 8.63 -20.63 8.89
C CYS A 67 7.89 -20.43 10.21
N ASP A 68 8.58 -19.89 11.21
CA ASP A 68 8.07 -19.76 12.58
C ASP A 68 6.94 -18.73 12.68
N ALA A 69 6.97 -17.70 11.81
CA ALA A 69 5.98 -16.63 11.74
C ALA A 69 5.54 -16.38 10.28
N PRO A 70 4.61 -17.19 9.74
CA PRO A 70 4.08 -16.96 8.40
C PRO A 70 3.28 -15.65 8.35
N SER A 71 3.19 -15.05 7.16
CA SER A 71 2.36 -13.87 6.92
C SER A 71 0.92 -14.13 7.35
N MET A 72 0.35 -13.25 8.17
CA MET A 72 -1.06 -13.32 8.57
C MET A 72 -2.03 -13.21 7.39
N LEU A 73 -1.63 -12.52 6.31
CA LEU A 73 -2.45 -12.31 5.12
C LEU A 73 -2.53 -13.55 4.23
N ALA A 74 -1.40 -14.23 4.02
CA ALA A 74 -1.28 -15.28 3.00
C ALA A 74 -0.94 -16.67 3.59
N GLY A 75 -0.70 -16.76 4.90
CA GLY A 75 -0.26 -17.99 5.56
C GLY A 75 1.07 -18.54 5.06
N GLN A 76 1.91 -17.70 4.43
CA GLN A 76 3.11 -18.13 3.73
C GLN A 76 4.37 -17.36 4.20
N CYS A 77 5.53 -17.93 3.91
CA CYS A 77 6.82 -17.32 4.19
C CYS A 77 7.19 -16.39 3.03
N ASN A 78 7.32 -15.09 3.31
CA ASN A 78 7.64 -14.06 2.32
C ASN A 78 9.09 -13.58 2.50
N PRO A 79 10.11 -14.37 2.11
CA PRO A 79 11.50 -13.91 2.15
C PRO A 79 11.69 -12.68 1.25
N TYR A 80 12.79 -11.97 1.45
CA TYR A 80 13.19 -10.79 0.67
C TYR A 80 12.28 -9.57 0.80
N SER A 81 11.10 -9.69 1.42
CA SER A 81 10.27 -8.54 1.76
C SER A 81 11.04 -7.54 2.60
N ARG A 82 10.72 -6.25 2.45
CA ARG A 82 11.40 -5.17 3.16
C ARG A 82 10.42 -4.29 3.91
N VAL A 83 10.87 -3.76 5.04
CA VAL A 83 10.14 -2.77 5.83
C VAL A 83 11.04 -1.56 6.05
N GLY A 84 10.49 -0.36 5.97
CA GLY A 84 11.26 0.86 6.17
C GLY A 84 10.46 1.96 6.83
N ARG A 85 11.18 2.98 7.30
CA ARG A 85 10.62 4.19 7.90
C ARG A 85 11.22 5.40 7.19
N ILE A 86 10.38 6.34 6.80
CA ILE A 86 10.74 7.62 6.20
C ILE A 86 10.24 8.70 7.15
N PRO A 87 11.11 9.59 7.65
CA PRO A 87 10.64 10.71 8.47
C PRO A 87 9.79 11.66 7.62
N GLY A 88 8.76 12.23 8.23
CA GLY A 88 7.92 13.23 7.59
C GLY A 88 8.69 14.51 7.28
N GLN A 89 8.12 15.34 6.42
CA GLN A 89 8.70 16.64 6.05
C GLN A 89 7.70 17.75 6.31
N LEU A 90 8.20 18.95 6.59
CA LEU A 90 7.45 20.20 6.54
C LEU A 90 7.40 20.73 5.09
N ALA A 91 6.56 21.73 4.85
CA ALA A 91 6.40 22.32 3.52
C ALA A 91 7.68 22.93 2.94
N ASP A 92 8.64 23.32 3.78
CA ASP A 92 9.95 23.85 3.39
C ASP A 92 11.00 22.75 3.13
N GLY A 93 10.63 21.48 3.28
CA GLY A 93 11.48 20.31 3.08
C GLY A 93 12.34 19.93 4.30
N SER A 94 12.25 20.67 5.41
CA SER A 94 12.87 20.25 6.67
C SER A 94 12.13 19.05 7.27
N GLU A 95 12.79 18.29 8.12
CA GLU A 95 12.20 17.12 8.77
C GLU A 95 11.10 17.53 9.76
N ASN A 96 9.96 16.84 9.70
CA ASN A 96 8.92 16.93 10.71
C ASN A 96 9.09 15.77 11.71
N PRO A 97 9.55 16.04 12.95
CA PRO A 97 9.85 14.98 13.92
C PRO A 97 8.59 14.27 14.44
N ASP A 98 7.39 14.83 14.25
CA ASP A 98 6.14 14.23 14.75
C ASP A 98 5.50 13.26 13.76
N VAL A 99 5.92 13.30 12.49
CA VAL A 99 5.34 12.49 11.42
C VAL A 99 6.31 11.40 11.00
N ASP A 100 5.79 10.18 10.90
CA ASP A 100 6.49 9.04 10.33
C ASP A 100 5.68 8.37 9.24
N PHE A 101 6.37 7.97 8.17
CA PHE A 101 5.84 7.04 7.19
C PHE A 101 6.52 5.70 7.35
N VAL A 102 5.74 4.63 7.55
CA VAL A 102 6.22 3.25 7.57
C VAL A 102 5.73 2.56 6.31
N PHE A 103 6.62 1.87 5.61
CA PHE A 103 6.26 1.12 4.41
C PHE A 103 6.68 -0.35 4.52
N ILE A 104 5.95 -1.21 3.82
CA ILE A 104 6.31 -2.60 3.56
C ILE A 104 6.31 -2.85 2.05
N CYS A 105 7.41 -3.36 1.54
CA CYS A 105 7.54 -3.88 0.19
C CYS A 105 7.51 -5.40 0.24
N ARG A 106 6.46 -5.99 -0.33
CA ARG A 106 6.25 -7.43 -0.31
C ARG A 106 6.72 -8.04 -1.62
N VAL A 107 7.44 -9.14 -1.49
CA VAL A 107 7.74 -10.04 -2.60
C VAL A 107 6.61 -11.07 -2.64
N GLU A 108 5.89 -11.13 -3.75
CA GLU A 108 4.88 -12.18 -3.97
C GLU A 108 5.55 -13.46 -4.48
N LYS A 109 4.81 -14.58 -4.44
CA LYS A 109 5.29 -15.94 -4.73
C LYS A 109 6.21 -16.02 -5.95
N ASP A 110 7.17 -16.95 -5.86
CA ASP A 110 8.05 -17.39 -6.95
C ASP A 110 9.07 -16.36 -7.47
N ILE A 111 9.22 -15.21 -6.81
CA ILE A 111 10.36 -14.31 -7.07
C ILE A 111 11.56 -14.78 -6.23
N GLU A 112 12.58 -15.26 -6.92
CA GLU A 112 13.89 -15.53 -6.34
C GLU A 112 14.72 -14.25 -6.25
N GLY A 113 15.12 -13.86 -5.03
CA GLY A 113 16.07 -12.77 -4.79
C GLY A 113 15.44 -11.44 -4.36
N ASP A 114 16.32 -10.44 -4.20
CA ASP A 114 15.93 -9.11 -3.75
C ASP A 114 15.26 -8.29 -4.87
N GLY A 115 13.93 -8.25 -4.81
CA GLY A 115 13.08 -7.48 -5.72
C GLY A 115 13.10 -7.99 -7.17
N PRO A 116 12.39 -7.31 -8.09
CA PRO A 116 11.45 -6.20 -7.84
C PRO A 116 10.20 -6.61 -7.01
N TYR A 117 9.56 -5.65 -6.34
CA TYR A 117 8.49 -5.93 -5.36
C TYR A 117 7.11 -5.79 -6.01
N GLY A 118 6.24 -6.77 -5.75
CA GLY A 118 4.91 -6.84 -6.36
C GLY A 118 3.89 -5.92 -5.70
N ILE A 119 4.00 -5.70 -4.37
CA ILE A 119 3.06 -4.85 -3.63
C ILE A 119 3.81 -3.97 -2.62
N VAL A 120 3.39 -2.72 -2.51
CA VAL A 120 3.81 -1.80 -1.44
C VAL A 120 2.60 -1.30 -0.67
N ALA A 121 2.68 -1.30 0.65
CA ALA A 121 1.76 -0.57 1.52
C ALA A 121 2.53 0.43 2.38
N MET A 122 1.95 1.61 2.59
CA MET A 122 2.55 2.70 3.36
C MET A 122 1.51 3.32 4.30
N ILE A 123 1.91 3.54 5.54
CA ILE A 123 1.11 4.22 6.56
C ILE A 123 1.88 5.47 6.99
N GLY A 124 1.25 6.62 6.88
CA GLY A 124 1.72 7.86 7.49
C GLY A 124 0.99 8.13 8.80
N HIS A 125 1.70 8.55 9.84
CA HIS A 125 1.13 8.83 11.15
C HIS A 125 1.78 10.05 11.79
N ASP A 126 0.96 11.00 12.23
CA ASP A 126 1.35 12.12 13.10
C ASP A 126 1.12 11.71 14.55
N ARG A 127 2.20 11.61 15.32
CA ARG A 127 2.18 11.19 16.73
C ARG A 127 1.63 12.26 17.66
N ALA A 128 1.68 13.53 17.27
CA ALA A 128 1.17 14.64 18.06
C ALA A 128 -0.36 14.77 17.93
N THR A 129 -0.91 14.56 16.72
CA THR A 129 -2.35 14.73 16.46
C THR A 129 -3.13 13.43 16.34
N GLY A 130 -2.45 12.31 16.09
CA GLY A 130 -3.07 11.02 15.77
C GLY A 130 -3.52 10.89 14.31
N GLY A 131 -3.31 11.93 13.49
CA GLY A 131 -3.62 11.90 12.06
C GLY A 131 -2.96 10.71 11.37
N THR A 132 -3.73 9.93 10.62
CA THR A 132 -3.23 8.68 10.03
C THR A 132 -3.77 8.50 8.62
N CYS A 133 -2.90 8.15 7.68
CA CYS A 133 -3.26 7.86 6.29
C CYS A 133 -2.65 6.54 5.82
N TYR A 134 -3.40 5.81 5.00
CA TYR A 134 -3.00 4.54 4.40
C TYR A 134 -2.94 4.66 2.88
N PHE A 135 -1.92 4.05 2.29
CA PHE A 135 -1.71 3.95 0.85
C PHE A 135 -1.29 2.53 0.50
N GLN A 136 -1.82 2.00 -0.61
CA GLN A 136 -1.42 0.69 -1.12
C GLN A 136 -1.29 0.73 -2.63
N ALA A 137 -0.22 0.12 -3.12
CA ALA A 137 0.03 -0.04 -4.53
C ALA A 137 -0.79 -1.18 -5.12
N SER A 138 -1.12 -1.09 -6.40
CA SER A 138 -1.87 -2.13 -7.09
C SER A 138 -1.02 -3.39 -7.26
N ASP A 139 -1.65 -4.54 -7.03
CA ASP A 139 -1.15 -5.90 -7.22
C ASP A 139 -1.03 -6.28 -8.71
N ASP A 140 -1.87 -5.70 -9.56
CA ASP A 140 -1.83 -5.88 -11.02
C ASP A 140 -0.62 -5.23 -11.74
N LEU A 141 0.32 -4.62 -11.02
CA LEU A 141 1.44 -3.91 -11.62
C LEU A 141 2.66 -4.81 -11.79
N ALA A 142 3.39 -4.56 -12.87
CA ALA A 142 4.75 -5.09 -13.00
C ALA A 142 5.56 -4.70 -11.76
N PRO A 143 6.27 -5.65 -11.12
CA PRO A 143 7.02 -5.37 -9.91
C PRO A 143 8.00 -4.20 -10.07
N ARG A 144 8.18 -3.40 -9.02
CA ARG A 144 9.01 -2.17 -9.03
C ARG A 144 9.92 -2.08 -7.80
N GLN A 145 10.96 -1.26 -7.92
CA GLN A 145 11.84 -0.89 -6.80
C GLN A 145 11.41 0.43 -6.16
N VAL A 146 10.94 1.37 -6.99
CA VAL A 146 10.57 2.73 -6.58
C VAL A 146 9.12 3.00 -6.93
N PHE A 147 8.38 3.51 -5.95
CA PHE A 147 6.98 3.87 -6.02
C PHE A 147 6.92 5.40 -5.83
N PRO A 148 6.43 6.16 -6.82
CA PRO A 148 6.41 7.62 -6.73
C PRO A 148 5.48 8.08 -5.61
N SER A 149 5.67 9.32 -5.13
CA SER A 149 4.69 9.92 -4.21
C SER A 149 3.29 9.92 -4.82
N PRO A 150 2.23 9.54 -4.08
CA PRO A 150 0.86 9.54 -4.58
C PRO A 150 0.35 10.95 -4.92
N GLN A 151 0.99 12.01 -4.41
CA GLN A 151 0.69 13.41 -4.79
C GLN A 151 1.21 13.78 -6.18
N ARG A 152 2.17 13.02 -6.73
CA ARG A 152 2.80 13.30 -8.04
C ARG A 152 2.20 12.50 -9.19
N ILE A 153 1.15 11.72 -8.94
CA ILE A 153 0.49 10.99 -10.03
C ILE A 153 -0.20 12.01 -10.96
N PRO A 154 0.07 12.00 -12.28
CA PRO A 154 -0.57 12.93 -13.19
C PRO A 154 -2.09 12.70 -13.20
N ARG A 155 -2.92 13.73 -13.03
CA ARG A 155 -4.41 13.59 -13.01
C ARG A 155 -4.97 12.91 -14.27
N THR A 156 -4.22 12.95 -15.37
CA THR A 156 -4.59 12.37 -16.66
C THR A 156 -3.75 11.14 -17.03
N ALA A 157 -3.22 10.36 -16.06
CA ALA A 157 -2.37 9.22 -16.44
C ALA A 157 -3.17 8.27 -17.37
N PRO A 158 -2.60 7.93 -18.54
CA PRO A 158 -3.38 7.50 -19.70
C PRO A 158 -3.96 6.09 -19.61
N SER A 159 -3.54 5.27 -18.64
CA SER A 159 -4.01 3.89 -18.44
C SER A 159 -3.85 3.44 -16.99
N VAL A 160 -4.63 2.46 -16.52
CA VAL A 160 -4.55 1.81 -15.18
C VAL A 160 -3.13 1.30 -14.85
N GLU A 161 -2.36 0.97 -15.89
CA GLU A 161 -0.98 0.47 -15.80
C GLU A 161 0.03 1.56 -15.37
N ASP A 162 -0.33 2.84 -15.50
CA ASP A 162 0.46 3.99 -15.03
C ASP A 162 0.15 4.38 -13.58
N TRP A 163 -0.87 3.76 -12.96
CA TRP A 163 -1.35 4.04 -11.61
C TRP A 163 -0.68 3.11 -10.65
N VAL A 164 0.27 3.64 -9.89
CA VAL A 164 0.94 2.83 -8.88
C VAL A 164 0.05 2.57 -7.67
N TRP A 165 -0.72 3.57 -7.24
CA TRP A 165 -1.51 3.55 -6.02
C TRP A 165 -3.00 3.34 -6.30
N GLN A 166 -3.65 2.55 -5.44
CA GLN A 166 -5.07 2.29 -5.50
C GLN A 166 -5.87 3.39 -4.78
N PRO A 167 -7.10 3.70 -5.23
CA PRO A 167 -7.93 4.69 -4.60
C PRO A 167 -8.48 4.16 -3.26
N PRO A 168 -8.79 5.05 -2.29
CA PRO A 168 -9.05 4.64 -0.91
C PRO A 168 -10.24 3.69 -0.76
N GLU A 169 -11.30 3.86 -1.54
CA GLU A 169 -12.46 2.96 -1.51
C GLU A 169 -12.18 1.57 -2.11
N GLN A 170 -11.23 1.44 -3.04
CA GLN A 170 -10.80 0.12 -3.52
C GLN A 170 -9.99 -0.58 -2.44
N VAL A 171 -9.05 0.14 -1.81
CA VAL A 171 -8.27 -0.39 -0.69
C VAL A 171 -9.17 -0.81 0.47
N ALA A 172 -10.16 0.01 0.83
CA ALA A 172 -11.10 -0.29 1.89
C ALA A 172 -12.03 -1.48 1.57
N ALA A 173 -12.27 -1.74 0.28
CA ALA A 173 -13.07 -2.88 -0.18
C ALA A 173 -12.25 -4.17 -0.33
N GLN A 174 -10.91 -4.11 -0.18
CA GLN A 174 -10.10 -5.31 -0.16
C GLN A 174 -10.28 -6.00 1.19
N ASP A 175 -10.91 -7.17 1.15
CA ASP A 175 -11.07 -8.07 2.29
C ASP A 175 -9.73 -8.73 2.65
N CYS A 176 -8.73 -7.92 3.03
CA CYS A 176 -7.35 -8.32 3.33
C CYS A 176 -7.18 -9.24 4.55
N ASN A 177 -8.24 -9.86 5.08
CA ASN A 177 -8.24 -10.68 6.30
C ASN A 177 -9.16 -11.91 6.21
N THR A 178 -9.63 -12.31 5.03
CA THR A 178 -10.52 -13.48 4.85
C THR A 178 -9.82 -14.70 4.30
#